data_AF-A0A060SJ92-F1
#
_entry.id   AF-A0A060SJ92-F1
#
_cell.length_a   1.000
_cell.length_b   1.000
_cell.length_c   1.000
_cell.angle_alpha   90.00
_cell.angle_beta   90.00
_cell.angle_gamma   90.00
#
_symmetry.space_group_name_H-M   'P 1'
#
loop_
_entity.id
_entity.type
_entity.pdbx_description
1 polymer ?
#
loop_
_entity_poly.entity_id
_entity_poly.type
_entity_poly.pdbx_seq_one_letter_code
_entity_poly.pdbx_strand_id
1 'polypeptide(L)'
;MSTSTSAPTGWLRSNTRVSTLFTVLMAVGVASTAYGVYQFYTTFTMWPPEVRADLRAGIKAKHQGDHDLSARYLQRAWETAQTLPHAAFKSEPHLKLSGIAVALAEELEASNRPQEAYDIYSTALAQLRAAKDLSGRERMRAVAIAHKLGEMAEIYQQGSEEEEQWLTFAVEEALRVVKDEGVAPKVIKSAEEPDGEDGAMLAELSLPWWVRKVDVAAPMEALGRFYAREGKNDYAVTLYLQAIGMLMQPPPGQKDASVEDRCRTHEQPLRPDGAGAPPTNLKFAESWARQAQGVIEKTRTLPGAKSDPENMDLCEQTLAAVLFNLGALLEMGGKYDAAKQSFQDSLVQAKRIGMRAGAMEARSALRRLERSTKDAPSSASASSSSSSA
;
A
#
# COMPACT_ATOMS: atom_id res chain seq x y z
N MET A 1 25.98 59.34 45.95
CA MET A 1 27.13 58.76 45.23
C MET A 1 27.05 57.26 45.33
N SER A 2 26.88 56.61 44.19
CA SER A 2 26.79 55.18 44.01
C SER A 2 28.12 54.48 44.34
N THR A 3 28.07 53.30 44.96
CA THR A 3 28.96 52.20 44.58
C THR A 3 28.25 50.86 44.76
N SER A 4 28.42 50.05 43.74
CA SER A 4 27.78 48.78 43.45
C SER A 4 28.44 47.62 44.20
N THR A 5 27.69 46.56 44.48
CA THR A 5 28.25 45.20 44.51
C THR A 5 27.21 44.21 43.98
N SER A 6 27.67 43.38 43.05
CA SER A 6 26.95 42.45 42.18
C SER A 6 26.86 41.03 42.77
N ALA A 7 25.65 40.45 42.67
CA ALA A 7 25.18 39.05 42.49
C ALA A 7 26.00 37.83 43.01
N PRO A 8 25.33 36.70 43.38
CA PRO A 8 24.77 35.83 42.33
C PRO A 8 23.31 35.39 42.54
N THR A 9 22.67 35.28 41.38
CA THR A 9 21.49 34.51 40.99
C THR A 9 21.26 33.20 41.76
N GLY A 10 20.19 33.18 42.56
CA GLY A 10 19.56 31.95 43.04
C GLY A 10 18.68 31.33 41.94
N TRP A 11 19.28 30.47 41.12
CA TRP A 11 18.52 29.56 40.26
C TRP A 11 17.94 28.41 41.11
N LEU A 12 16.62 28.22 40.99
CA LEU A 12 15.84 27.00 41.25
C LEU A 12 15.78 26.46 42.70
N ARG A 13 14.86 27.02 43.49
CA ARG A 13 14.13 26.27 44.53
C ARG A 13 12.65 26.14 44.14
N SER A 14 12.36 25.31 43.15
CA SER A 14 10.99 24.80 42.96
C SER A 14 10.81 23.61 43.91
N ASN A 15 10.32 23.89 45.11
CA ASN A 15 10.01 22.90 46.12
C ASN A 15 8.65 22.26 45.81
N THR A 16 8.53 21.56 44.67
CA THR A 16 7.46 20.58 44.50
C THR A 16 7.69 19.53 45.57
N ARG A 17 6.88 19.58 46.64
CA ARG A 17 6.98 18.64 47.75
C ARG A 17 6.97 17.25 47.13
N VAL A 18 7.99 16.45 47.35
CA VAL A 18 8.13 15.09 46.79
C VAL A 18 6.83 14.28 46.94
N SER A 19 6.08 14.55 48.00
CA SER A 19 4.71 14.07 48.24
C SER A 19 3.69 14.38 47.12
N THR A 20 3.64 15.59 46.55
CA THR A 20 2.70 15.91 45.44
C THR A 20 3.11 15.26 44.13
N LEU A 21 4.40 15.06 43.88
CA LEU A 21 4.85 14.28 42.72
C LEU A 21 4.51 12.80 42.88
N PHE A 22 4.70 12.26 44.09
CA PHE A 22 4.37 10.87 44.39
C PHE A 22 2.86 10.59 44.31
N THR A 23 2.01 11.49 44.82
CA THR A 23 0.55 11.33 44.72
C THR A 23 0.07 11.43 43.28
N VAL A 24 0.62 12.33 42.46
CA VAL A 24 0.30 12.41 41.03
C VAL A 24 0.73 11.14 40.31
N LEU A 25 1.95 10.66 40.53
CA LEU A 25 2.44 9.41 39.91
C LEU A 25 1.60 8.20 40.34
N MET A 26 1.20 8.12 41.62
CA MET A 26 0.36 7.03 42.10
C MET A 26 -1.05 7.11 41.50
N ALA A 27 -1.63 8.32 41.41
CA ALA A 27 -2.93 8.52 40.76
C ALA A 27 -2.89 8.15 39.27
N VAL A 28 -1.83 8.54 38.55
CA VAL A 28 -1.61 8.14 37.15
C VAL A 28 -1.39 6.63 37.04
N GLY A 29 -0.64 6.01 37.95
CA GLY A 29 -0.43 4.56 38.00
C GLY A 29 -1.72 3.77 38.23
N VAL A 30 -2.56 4.20 39.17
CA VAL A 30 -3.87 3.59 39.42
C VAL A 30 -4.81 3.83 38.25
N ALA A 31 -4.86 5.05 37.69
CA ALA A 31 -5.70 5.36 36.54
C ALA A 31 -5.30 4.55 35.29
N SER A 32 -4.00 4.44 35.00
CA SER A 32 -3.49 3.63 33.89
C SER A 32 -3.75 2.14 34.09
N THR A 33 -3.61 1.62 35.32
CA THR A 33 -3.92 0.22 35.63
C THR A 33 -5.42 -0.06 35.53
N ALA A 34 -6.26 0.82 36.07
CA ALA A 34 -7.72 0.69 35.98
C ALA A 34 -8.19 0.77 34.52
N TYR A 35 -7.62 1.69 33.74
CA TYR A 35 -7.87 1.79 32.31
C TYR A 35 -7.41 0.53 31.57
N GLY A 36 -6.22 0.02 31.86
CA GLY A 36 -5.69 -1.21 31.27
C GLY A 36 -6.54 -2.44 31.61
N VAL A 37 -6.99 -2.58 32.86
CA VAL A 37 -7.90 -3.66 33.29
C VAL A 37 -9.27 -3.53 32.64
N TYR A 38 -9.80 -2.31 32.51
CA TYR A 38 -11.05 -2.05 31.81
C TYR A 38 -10.96 -2.44 30.33
N GLN A 39 -9.94 -1.97 29.62
CA GLN A 39 -9.65 -2.34 28.23
C GLN A 39 -9.45 -3.85 28.04
N PHE A 40 -8.73 -4.47 28.98
CA PHE A 40 -8.56 -5.92 28.98
C PHE A 40 -9.93 -6.60 29.12
N TYR A 41 -10.74 -6.24 30.12
CA TYR A 41 -12.06 -6.83 30.37
C TYR A 41 -13.06 -6.62 29.21
N THR A 42 -13.09 -5.44 28.59
CA THR A 42 -13.92 -5.20 27.41
C THR A 42 -13.51 -6.14 26.28
N THR A 43 -12.21 -6.32 26.03
CA THR A 43 -11.69 -7.35 25.10
C THR A 43 -12.23 -8.76 25.40
N PHE A 44 -12.49 -9.08 26.66
CA PHE A 44 -13.09 -10.38 27.01
C PHE A 44 -14.58 -10.56 26.66
N THR A 45 -15.31 -9.49 26.35
CA THR A 45 -16.79 -9.50 26.26
C THR A 45 -17.34 -8.98 24.92
N MET A 46 -16.47 -8.61 23.98
CA MET A 46 -16.87 -8.05 22.69
C MET A 46 -17.27 -9.11 21.65
N TRP A 47 -16.73 -10.32 21.72
CA TRP A 47 -17.16 -11.49 20.92
C TRP A 47 -18.29 -12.27 21.58
N PRO A 48 -19.22 -12.89 20.83
CA PRO A 48 -20.18 -13.84 21.38
C PRO A 48 -19.48 -14.97 22.16
N PRO A 49 -20.03 -15.40 23.31
CA PRO A 49 -19.39 -16.42 24.14
C PRO A 49 -19.15 -17.75 23.41
N GLU A 50 -19.98 -18.08 22.42
CA GLU A 50 -19.89 -19.29 21.60
C GLU A 50 -18.64 -19.30 20.69
N VAL A 51 -18.22 -18.13 20.21
CA VAL A 51 -17.13 -18.00 19.22
C VAL A 51 -15.79 -17.67 19.89
N ARG A 52 -15.84 -16.99 21.04
CA ARG A 52 -14.69 -16.40 21.73
C ARG A 52 -13.59 -17.39 22.13
N ALA A 53 -13.96 -18.60 22.57
CA ALA A 53 -12.98 -19.59 23.02
C ALA A 53 -12.10 -20.07 21.86
N ASP A 54 -12.73 -20.41 20.73
CA ASP A 54 -12.04 -20.86 19.53
C ASP A 54 -11.23 -19.73 18.89
N LEU A 55 -11.74 -18.49 18.84
CA LEU A 55 -10.97 -17.35 18.33
C LEU A 55 -9.66 -17.16 19.10
N ARG A 56 -9.71 -17.14 20.43
CA ARG A 56 -8.49 -16.96 21.23
C ARG A 56 -7.50 -18.10 21.04
N ALA A 57 -7.99 -19.33 20.97
CA ALA A 57 -7.12 -20.48 20.73
C ALA A 57 -6.46 -20.38 19.34
N GLY A 58 -7.22 -19.94 18.33
CA GLY A 58 -6.71 -19.70 16.97
C GLY A 58 -5.66 -18.60 16.91
N ILE A 59 -5.95 -17.43 17.45
CA ILE A 59 -5.00 -16.29 17.49
C ILE A 59 -3.74 -16.65 18.30
N LYS A 60 -3.90 -17.36 19.42
CA LYS A 60 -2.76 -17.85 20.21
C LYS A 60 -1.89 -18.80 19.40
N ALA A 61 -2.47 -19.75 18.67
CA ALA A 61 -1.72 -20.68 17.81
C ALA A 61 -1.01 -19.94 16.65
N LYS A 62 -1.67 -18.94 16.05
CA LYS A 62 -1.07 -18.04 15.04
C LYS A 62 0.19 -17.37 15.57
N HIS A 63 0.14 -16.77 16.75
CA HIS A 63 1.32 -16.15 17.38
C HIS A 63 2.43 -17.14 17.75
N GLN A 64 2.10 -18.42 17.89
CA GLN A 64 3.06 -19.50 18.11
C GLN A 64 3.67 -20.03 16.80
N GLY A 65 3.18 -19.57 15.64
CA GLY A 65 3.59 -20.05 14.32
C GLY A 65 2.98 -21.41 13.94
N ASP A 66 1.98 -21.89 14.69
CA ASP A 66 1.27 -23.13 14.38
C ASP A 66 0.03 -22.81 13.52
N HIS A 67 0.29 -22.59 12.23
CA HIS A 67 -0.71 -22.14 11.26
C HIS A 67 -1.84 -23.17 11.03
N ASP A 68 -1.50 -24.46 11.00
CA ASP A 68 -2.49 -25.53 10.84
C ASP A 68 -3.43 -25.63 12.04
N LEU A 69 -2.89 -25.55 13.25
CA LEU A 69 -3.70 -25.54 14.46
C LEU A 69 -4.55 -24.27 14.54
N SER A 70 -3.97 -23.12 14.18
CA SER A 70 -4.69 -21.85 14.13
C SER A 70 -5.88 -21.93 13.18
N ALA A 71 -5.66 -22.39 11.95
CA ALA A 71 -6.70 -22.54 10.94
C ALA A 71 -7.85 -23.44 11.42
N ARG A 72 -7.57 -24.54 12.13
CA ARG A 72 -8.62 -25.42 12.69
C ARG A 72 -9.48 -24.71 13.74
N TYR A 73 -8.86 -23.95 14.65
CA TYR A 73 -9.59 -23.18 15.65
C TYR A 73 -10.42 -22.07 14.99
N LEU A 74 -9.83 -21.32 14.07
CA LEU A 74 -10.51 -20.24 13.35
C LEU A 74 -11.63 -20.76 12.44
N GLN A 75 -11.49 -21.94 11.85
CA GLN A 75 -12.53 -22.61 11.06
C GLN A 75 -13.77 -22.87 11.92
N ARG A 76 -13.60 -23.46 13.11
CA ARG A 76 -14.72 -23.70 14.04
C ARG A 76 -15.36 -22.40 14.51
N ALA A 77 -14.55 -21.38 14.79
CA ALA A 77 -15.04 -20.05 15.12
C ALA A 77 -15.87 -19.45 13.97
N TRP A 78 -15.40 -19.58 12.72
CA TRP A 78 -16.09 -19.11 11.53
C TRP A 78 -17.42 -19.83 11.28
N GLU A 79 -17.42 -21.15 11.35
CA GLU A 79 -18.63 -21.98 11.22
C GLU A 79 -19.66 -21.62 12.30
N THR A 80 -19.22 -21.51 13.56
CA THR A 80 -20.09 -21.11 14.68
C THR A 80 -20.63 -19.70 14.46
N ALA A 81 -19.78 -18.76 14.06
CA ALA A 81 -20.16 -17.36 13.83
C ALA A 81 -21.25 -17.22 12.76
N GLN A 82 -21.21 -18.04 11.70
CA GLN A 82 -22.22 -18.04 10.64
C GLN A 82 -23.60 -18.54 11.10
N THR A 83 -23.67 -19.32 12.18
CA THR A 83 -24.94 -19.81 12.74
C THR A 83 -25.62 -18.78 13.65
N LEU A 84 -24.90 -17.76 14.09
CA LEU A 84 -25.40 -16.78 15.06
C LEU A 84 -26.13 -15.62 14.35
N PRO A 85 -27.18 -15.05 14.97
CA PRO A 85 -27.82 -13.85 14.45
C PRO A 85 -26.87 -12.65 14.54
N HIS A 86 -26.94 -11.73 13.58
CA HIS A 86 -26.12 -10.50 13.55
C HIS A 86 -26.19 -9.69 14.86
N ALA A 87 -27.33 -9.71 15.56
CA ALA A 87 -27.51 -9.06 16.86
C ALA A 87 -26.54 -9.58 17.95
N ALA A 88 -26.06 -10.82 17.84
CA ALA A 88 -25.07 -11.38 18.77
C ALA A 88 -23.73 -10.65 18.71
N PHE A 89 -23.39 -10.06 17.55
CA PHE A 89 -22.14 -9.35 17.32
C PHE A 89 -22.17 -7.88 17.72
N LYS A 90 -23.31 -7.36 18.23
CA LYS A 90 -23.47 -5.96 18.68
C LYS A 90 -23.13 -4.94 17.57
N SER A 91 -22.12 -4.09 17.78
CA SER A 91 -21.60 -3.11 16.82
C SER A 91 -20.93 -3.80 15.62
N GLU A 92 -21.05 -3.20 14.43
CA GLU A 92 -20.34 -3.58 13.19
C GLU A 92 -20.29 -5.12 12.95
N PRO A 93 -21.44 -5.82 12.89
CA PRO A 93 -21.50 -7.28 12.81
C PRO A 93 -20.80 -7.81 11.56
N HIS A 94 -20.88 -7.09 10.43
CA HIS A 94 -20.27 -7.51 9.18
C HIS A 94 -18.74 -7.37 9.20
N LEU A 95 -18.19 -6.36 9.89
CA LEU A 95 -16.75 -6.25 10.13
C LEU A 95 -16.22 -7.38 11.00
N LYS A 96 -16.98 -7.80 12.01
CA LYS A 96 -16.62 -8.91 12.90
C LYS A 96 -16.61 -10.23 12.16
N LEU A 97 -17.68 -10.54 11.44
CA LEU A 97 -17.77 -11.75 10.62
C LEU A 97 -16.67 -11.80 9.55
N SER A 98 -16.55 -10.75 8.74
CA SER A 98 -15.50 -10.69 7.72
C SER A 98 -14.08 -10.68 8.32
N GLY A 99 -13.90 -10.14 9.52
CA GLY A 99 -12.64 -10.20 10.26
C GLY A 99 -12.22 -11.62 10.63
N ILE A 100 -13.16 -12.45 11.11
CA ILE A 100 -12.90 -13.88 11.39
C ILE A 100 -12.52 -14.60 10.08
N ALA A 101 -13.28 -14.36 9.02
CA ALA A 101 -13.02 -14.97 7.72
C ALA A 101 -11.65 -14.60 7.15
N VAL A 102 -11.26 -13.32 7.24
CA VAL A 102 -9.92 -12.85 6.82
C VAL A 102 -8.82 -13.51 7.64
N ALA A 103 -8.95 -13.57 8.97
CA ALA A 103 -7.94 -14.19 9.82
C ALA A 103 -7.78 -15.69 9.51
N LEU A 104 -8.88 -16.39 9.27
CA LEU A 104 -8.87 -17.79 8.84
C LEU A 104 -8.19 -17.96 7.48
N ALA A 105 -8.58 -17.17 6.49
CA ALA A 105 -8.04 -17.27 5.13
C ALA A 105 -6.53 -16.96 5.09
N GLU A 106 -6.05 -16.01 5.89
CA GLU A 106 -4.62 -15.72 6.03
C GLU A 106 -3.85 -16.95 6.56
N GLU A 107 -4.35 -17.62 7.59
CA GLU A 107 -3.70 -18.84 8.12
C GLU A 107 -3.74 -20.00 7.13
N LEU A 108 -4.79 -20.10 6.30
CA LEU A 108 -4.87 -21.06 5.21
C LEU A 108 -3.84 -20.76 4.11
N GLU A 109 -3.65 -19.48 3.75
CA GLU A 109 -2.57 -19.05 2.84
C GLU A 109 -1.19 -19.41 3.43
N ALA A 110 -0.97 -19.12 4.72
CA ALA A 110 0.28 -19.45 5.41
C ALA A 110 0.54 -20.97 5.50
N SER A 111 -0.53 -21.77 5.58
CA SER A 111 -0.48 -23.24 5.57
C SER A 111 -0.42 -23.84 4.15
N ASN A 112 -0.16 -23.02 3.12
CA ASN A 112 -0.08 -23.44 1.71
C ASN A 112 -1.38 -24.10 1.19
N ARG A 113 -2.54 -23.63 1.65
CA ARG A 113 -3.89 -24.05 1.23
C ARG A 113 -4.66 -22.88 0.58
N PRO A 114 -4.15 -22.32 -0.53
CA PRO A 114 -4.68 -21.06 -1.07
C PRO A 114 -6.06 -21.17 -1.72
N GLN A 115 -6.44 -22.35 -2.22
CA GLN A 115 -7.78 -22.58 -2.78
C GLN A 115 -8.86 -22.48 -1.70
N GLU A 116 -8.61 -23.07 -0.54
CA GLU A 116 -9.54 -22.97 0.59
C GLU A 116 -9.60 -21.53 1.12
N ALA A 117 -8.47 -20.82 1.17
CA ALA A 117 -8.46 -19.40 1.50
C ALA A 117 -9.30 -18.58 0.50
N TYR A 118 -9.20 -18.88 -0.79
CA TYR A 118 -9.98 -18.24 -1.85
C TYR A 118 -11.49 -18.40 -1.63
N ASP A 119 -11.93 -19.62 -1.32
CA ASP A 119 -13.35 -19.93 -1.03
C ASP A 119 -13.86 -19.17 0.19
N ILE A 120 -13.04 -19.01 1.23
CA ILE A 120 -13.40 -18.25 2.43
C ILE A 120 -13.51 -16.76 2.10
N TYR A 121 -12.56 -16.18 1.36
CA TYR A 121 -12.63 -14.77 0.95
C TYR A 121 -13.83 -14.50 0.03
N SER A 122 -14.11 -15.37 -0.94
CA SER A 122 -15.23 -15.21 -1.87
C SER A 122 -16.56 -15.29 -1.13
N THR A 123 -16.69 -16.22 -0.18
CA THR A 123 -17.87 -16.35 0.69
C THR A 123 -18.07 -15.10 1.55
N ALA A 124 -17.00 -14.60 2.20
CA ALA A 124 -17.07 -13.40 3.02
C ALA A 124 -17.47 -12.17 2.20
N LEU A 125 -16.92 -12.02 0.99
CA LEU A 125 -17.30 -10.94 0.08
C LEU A 125 -18.76 -11.05 -0.36
N ALA A 126 -19.24 -12.26 -0.68
CA ALA A 126 -20.63 -12.48 -1.06
C ALA A 126 -21.59 -12.08 0.07
N GLN A 127 -21.25 -12.40 1.32
CA GLN A 127 -22.03 -11.99 2.50
C GLN A 127 -22.04 -10.47 2.67
N LEU A 128 -20.90 -9.79 2.50
CA LEU A 128 -20.84 -8.33 2.53
C LEU A 128 -21.70 -7.71 1.43
N ARG A 129 -21.63 -8.23 0.20
CA ARG A 129 -22.42 -7.72 -0.93
C ARG A 129 -23.93 -7.92 -0.76
N ALA A 130 -24.34 -8.98 -0.04
CA ALA A 130 -25.74 -9.25 0.25
C ALA A 130 -26.30 -8.43 1.41
N ALA A 131 -25.44 -7.87 2.26
CA ALA A 131 -25.83 -7.06 3.40
C ALA A 131 -26.47 -5.73 2.96
N LYS A 132 -27.45 -5.27 3.74
CA LYS A 132 -28.06 -3.95 3.58
C LYS A 132 -27.48 -3.00 4.62
N ASP A 133 -27.42 -1.72 4.28
CA ASP A 133 -27.01 -0.65 5.21
C ASP A 133 -25.57 -0.80 5.77
N LEU A 134 -24.62 -1.19 4.92
CA LEU A 134 -23.20 -1.24 5.28
C LEU A 134 -22.64 0.16 5.58
N SER A 135 -21.89 0.28 6.67
CA SER A 135 -21.05 1.45 6.94
C SER A 135 -19.95 1.59 5.88
N GLY A 136 -19.41 2.79 5.66
CA GLY A 136 -18.31 2.96 4.71
C GLY A 136 -17.07 2.13 5.05
N ARG A 137 -16.83 1.87 6.34
CA ARG A 137 -15.75 0.96 6.78
C ARG A 137 -16.01 -0.49 6.35
N GLU A 138 -17.22 -0.99 6.49
CA GLU A 138 -17.61 -2.33 6.02
C GLU A 138 -17.56 -2.41 4.49
N ARG A 139 -17.93 -1.34 3.78
CA ARG A 139 -17.79 -1.26 2.32
C ARG A 139 -16.32 -1.27 1.90
N MET A 140 -15.46 -0.55 2.60
CA MET A 140 -14.01 -0.58 2.35
C MET A 140 -13.40 -1.94 2.71
N ARG A 141 -13.95 -2.67 3.69
CA ARG A 141 -13.58 -4.07 3.93
C ARG A 141 -13.92 -4.95 2.72
N ALA A 142 -15.08 -4.76 2.10
CA ALA A 142 -15.45 -5.46 0.87
C ALA A 142 -14.51 -5.13 -0.29
N VAL A 143 -14.10 -3.85 -0.43
CA VAL A 143 -13.08 -3.42 -1.42
C VAL A 143 -11.75 -4.15 -1.20
N ALA A 144 -11.27 -4.23 0.04
CA ALA A 144 -10.00 -4.91 0.35
C ALA A 144 -10.05 -6.41 0.04
N ILE A 145 -11.14 -7.09 0.40
CA ILE A 145 -11.31 -8.53 0.10
C ILE A 145 -11.41 -8.75 -1.41
N ALA A 146 -12.14 -7.90 -2.14
CA ALA A 146 -12.23 -8.00 -3.60
C ALA A 146 -10.89 -7.75 -4.29
N HIS A 147 -10.11 -6.76 -3.83
CA HIS A 147 -8.75 -6.55 -4.31
C HIS A 147 -7.89 -7.82 -4.13
N LYS A 148 -7.91 -8.41 -2.93
CA LYS A 148 -7.17 -9.63 -2.61
C LYS A 148 -7.59 -10.81 -3.48
N LEU A 149 -8.90 -10.98 -3.72
CA LEU A 149 -9.41 -12.00 -4.64
C LEU A 149 -8.91 -11.81 -6.07
N GLY A 150 -8.81 -10.56 -6.54
CA GLY A 150 -8.20 -10.23 -7.83
C GLY A 150 -6.71 -10.63 -7.90
N GLU A 151 -5.92 -10.29 -6.88
CA GLU A 151 -4.51 -10.71 -6.80
C GLU A 151 -4.36 -12.24 -6.76
N MET A 152 -5.22 -12.92 -6.00
CA MET A 152 -5.22 -14.39 -5.95
C MET A 152 -5.61 -15.01 -7.30
N ALA A 153 -6.58 -14.42 -8.02
CA ALA A 153 -6.97 -14.88 -9.34
C ALA A 153 -5.80 -14.79 -10.35
N GLU A 154 -5.00 -13.72 -10.28
CA GLU A 154 -3.76 -13.58 -11.04
C GLU A 154 -2.73 -14.67 -10.68
N ILE A 155 -2.43 -14.82 -9.39
CA ILE A 155 -1.36 -15.72 -8.90
C ILE A 155 -1.71 -17.20 -9.17
N TYR A 156 -2.96 -17.58 -8.97
CA TYR A 156 -3.42 -18.97 -9.10
C TYR A 156 -4.05 -19.28 -10.47
N GLN A 157 -4.01 -18.33 -11.41
CA GLN A 157 -4.49 -18.49 -12.78
C GLN A 157 -5.96 -18.96 -12.86
N GLN A 158 -6.83 -18.37 -12.04
CA GLN A 158 -8.26 -18.71 -12.02
C GLN A 158 -9.02 -18.21 -13.28
N GLY A 159 -8.36 -17.40 -14.11
CA GLY A 159 -8.88 -16.89 -15.37
C GLY A 159 -8.95 -15.37 -15.37
N SER A 160 -8.77 -14.76 -16.55
CA SER A 160 -8.76 -13.31 -16.71
C SER A 160 -10.13 -12.68 -16.43
N GLU A 161 -11.23 -13.40 -16.68
CA GLU A 161 -12.59 -12.92 -16.40
C GLU A 161 -12.83 -12.72 -14.90
N GLU A 162 -12.38 -13.66 -14.07
CA GLU A 162 -12.57 -13.61 -12.63
C GLU A 162 -11.67 -12.54 -11.99
N GLU A 163 -10.42 -12.41 -12.44
CA GLU A 163 -9.55 -11.31 -12.05
C GLU A 163 -10.18 -9.94 -12.40
N GLU A 164 -10.65 -9.76 -13.64
CA GLU A 164 -11.30 -8.52 -14.09
C GLU A 164 -12.53 -8.20 -13.23
N GLN A 165 -13.36 -9.21 -12.95
CA GLN A 165 -14.59 -9.06 -12.19
C GLN A 165 -14.31 -8.53 -10.77
N TRP A 166 -13.35 -9.14 -10.05
CA TRP A 166 -13.05 -8.75 -8.67
C TRP A 166 -12.40 -7.37 -8.60
N LEU A 167 -11.45 -7.09 -9.48
CA LEU A 167 -10.78 -5.79 -9.52
C LEU A 167 -11.73 -4.66 -9.95
N THR A 168 -12.64 -4.92 -10.89
CA THR A 168 -13.67 -3.96 -11.30
C THR A 168 -14.60 -3.63 -10.13
N PHE A 169 -15.09 -4.65 -9.42
CA PHE A 169 -15.93 -4.43 -8.23
C PHE A 169 -15.19 -3.60 -7.18
N ALA A 170 -13.92 -3.91 -6.91
CA ALA A 170 -13.12 -3.18 -5.92
C ALA A 170 -12.97 -1.69 -6.29
N VAL A 171 -12.70 -1.37 -7.56
CA VAL A 171 -12.60 0.01 -8.04
C VAL A 171 -13.93 0.74 -7.96
N GLU A 172 -15.01 0.14 -8.47
CA GLU A 172 -16.34 0.76 -8.44
C GLU A 172 -16.79 1.07 -7.03
N GLU A 173 -16.63 0.11 -6.12
CA GLU A 173 -17.09 0.26 -4.75
C GLU A 173 -16.25 1.28 -3.99
N ALA A 174 -14.93 1.31 -4.20
CA ALA A 174 -14.06 2.34 -3.64
C ALA A 174 -14.47 3.75 -4.11
N LEU A 175 -14.78 3.92 -5.40
CA LEU A 175 -15.27 5.18 -5.95
C LEU A 175 -16.63 5.59 -5.38
N ARG A 176 -17.55 4.63 -5.17
CA ARG A 176 -18.85 4.91 -4.53
C ARG A 176 -18.66 5.38 -3.09
N VAL A 177 -17.79 4.72 -2.30
CA VAL A 177 -17.51 5.15 -0.92
C VAL A 177 -16.97 6.58 -0.88
N VAL A 178 -15.97 6.91 -1.72
CA VAL A 178 -15.42 8.28 -1.79
C VAL A 178 -16.49 9.31 -2.15
N LYS A 179 -17.40 8.97 -3.07
CA LYS A 179 -18.51 9.84 -3.47
C LYS A 179 -19.54 10.02 -2.35
N ASP A 180 -19.97 8.94 -1.72
CA ASP A 180 -21.08 8.92 -0.77
C ASP A 180 -20.69 9.56 0.57
N GLU A 181 -19.46 9.35 1.03
CA GLU A 181 -19.00 9.94 2.30
C GLU A 181 -18.56 11.40 2.14
N GLY A 182 -18.30 11.87 0.90
CA GLY A 182 -17.80 13.24 0.65
C GLY A 182 -16.44 13.51 1.28
N VAL A 183 -15.74 12.44 1.68
CA VAL A 183 -14.49 12.47 2.41
C VAL A 183 -13.33 12.45 1.42
N ALA A 184 -12.32 13.28 1.66
CA ALA A 184 -11.09 13.27 0.86
C ALA A 184 -10.50 11.85 0.84
N PRO A 185 -10.00 11.34 -0.31
CA PRO A 185 -9.61 9.94 -0.53
C PRO A 185 -8.59 9.35 0.44
N LYS A 186 -7.97 10.17 1.31
CA LYS A 186 -6.99 9.76 2.33
C LYS A 186 -7.52 9.57 3.75
N VAL A 187 -8.73 10.01 4.12
CA VAL A 187 -9.23 9.72 5.48
C VAL A 187 -9.47 8.21 5.67
N ILE A 188 -9.57 7.46 4.57
CA ILE A 188 -9.66 5.99 4.58
C ILE A 188 -8.28 5.33 4.79
N LYS A 189 -7.16 6.02 4.49
CA LYS A 189 -5.78 5.51 4.72
C LYS A 189 -5.41 5.39 6.18
N SER A 190 -6.15 6.07 7.04
CA SER A 190 -6.06 5.95 8.48
C SER A 190 -7.47 5.78 9.02
N ALA A 191 -8.02 4.58 8.91
CA ALA A 191 -8.63 4.08 10.13
C ALA A 191 -7.49 4.03 11.14
N GLU A 192 -7.20 5.16 11.83
CA GLU A 192 -6.68 5.07 13.19
C GLU A 192 -7.46 3.95 13.84
N GLU A 193 -6.76 3.01 14.50
CA GLU A 193 -7.43 1.93 15.20
C GLU A 193 -8.59 2.56 15.97
N PRO A 194 -9.84 2.11 15.74
CA PRO A 194 -11.00 2.80 16.26
C PRO A 194 -10.77 3.09 17.74
N ASP A 195 -10.78 4.35 18.14
CA ASP A 195 -10.80 4.68 19.56
C ASP A 195 -12.07 4.03 20.12
N GLY A 196 -11.88 3.06 21.01
CA GLY A 196 -12.97 2.31 21.64
C GLY A 196 -12.97 0.81 21.34
N GLU A 197 -14.15 0.21 21.49
CA GLU A 197 -14.35 -1.24 21.53
C GLU A 197 -14.02 -1.93 20.20
N ASP A 198 -14.45 -1.37 19.07
CA ASP A 198 -14.25 -2.01 17.76
C ASP A 198 -12.78 -2.03 17.30
N GLY A 199 -11.94 -1.09 17.77
CA GLY A 199 -10.51 -1.06 17.45
C GLY A 199 -9.71 -2.08 18.22
N ALA A 200 -9.97 -2.21 19.53
CA ALA A 200 -9.40 -3.25 20.37
C ALA A 200 -9.76 -4.66 19.86
N MET A 201 -10.95 -4.85 19.29
CA MET A 201 -11.40 -6.10 18.66
C MET A 201 -10.61 -6.48 17.41
N LEU A 202 -10.47 -5.54 16.47
CA LEU A 202 -9.74 -5.79 15.21
C LEU A 202 -8.23 -5.94 15.45
N ALA A 203 -7.71 -5.29 16.50
CA ALA A 203 -6.37 -5.51 16.98
C ALA A 203 -6.17 -6.93 17.55
N GLU A 204 -7.14 -7.48 18.30
CA GLU A 204 -7.10 -8.87 18.80
C GLU A 204 -7.03 -9.90 17.67
N LEU A 205 -7.76 -9.68 16.57
CA LEU A 205 -7.72 -10.57 15.41
C LEU A 205 -6.38 -10.55 14.65
N SER A 206 -5.46 -9.63 14.97
CA SER A 206 -4.17 -9.47 14.28
C SER A 206 -4.32 -9.44 12.75
N LEU A 207 -5.30 -8.67 12.26
CA LEU A 207 -5.65 -8.64 10.85
C LEU A 207 -4.48 -8.15 9.98
N PRO A 208 -4.38 -8.64 8.73
CA PRO A 208 -3.34 -8.22 7.81
C PRO A 208 -3.33 -6.70 7.58
N TRP A 209 -2.15 -6.17 7.29
CA TRP A 209 -1.97 -4.74 7.02
C TRP A 209 -2.81 -4.23 5.84
N TRP A 210 -2.99 -5.06 4.80
CA TRP A 210 -3.77 -4.73 3.59
C TRP A 210 -5.28 -4.59 3.86
N VAL A 211 -5.76 -5.15 4.97
CA VAL A 211 -7.13 -4.98 5.46
C VAL A 211 -7.27 -3.79 6.40
N ARG A 212 -6.21 -3.48 7.16
CA ARG A 212 -6.19 -2.39 8.14
C ARG A 212 -6.03 -1.02 7.48
N LYS A 213 -5.25 -0.93 6.40
CA LYS A 213 -5.04 0.29 5.61
C LYS A 213 -5.64 0.08 4.22
N VAL A 214 -6.95 0.32 4.07
CA VAL A 214 -7.59 0.16 2.76
C VAL A 214 -7.25 1.35 1.88
N ASP A 215 -6.44 1.11 0.87
CA ASP A 215 -6.02 2.12 -0.09
C ASP A 215 -7.00 2.17 -1.27
N VAL A 216 -7.68 3.31 -1.46
CA VAL A 216 -8.59 3.55 -2.60
C VAL A 216 -7.86 3.46 -3.94
N ALA A 217 -6.56 3.80 -3.97
CA ALA A 217 -5.77 3.78 -5.19
C ALA A 217 -5.30 2.37 -5.57
N ALA A 218 -5.12 1.47 -4.60
CA ALA A 218 -4.56 0.14 -4.86
C ALA A 218 -5.42 -0.71 -5.81
N PRO A 219 -6.77 -0.78 -5.69
CA PRO A 219 -7.60 -1.47 -6.67
C PRO A 219 -7.48 -0.89 -8.09
N MET A 220 -7.34 0.43 -8.22
CA MET A 220 -7.19 1.07 -9.55
C MET A 220 -5.86 0.73 -10.19
N GLU A 221 -4.82 0.73 -9.37
CA GLU A 221 -3.47 0.25 -9.70
C GLU A 221 -3.48 -1.20 -10.19
N ALA A 222 -4.10 -2.11 -9.44
CA ALA A 222 -4.21 -3.51 -9.80
C ALA A 222 -5.03 -3.73 -11.09
N LEU A 223 -6.18 -3.06 -11.23
CA LEU A 223 -7.00 -3.15 -12.44
C LEU A 223 -6.30 -2.55 -13.66
N GLY A 224 -5.56 -1.46 -13.46
CA GLY A 224 -4.72 -0.85 -14.50
C GLY A 224 -3.64 -1.82 -14.98
N ARG A 225 -3.01 -2.55 -14.05
CA ARG A 225 -2.00 -3.58 -14.36
C ARG A 225 -2.61 -4.75 -15.12
N PHE A 226 -3.79 -5.22 -14.71
CA PHE A 226 -4.56 -6.21 -15.45
C PHE A 226 -4.82 -5.78 -16.90
N TYR A 227 -5.36 -4.57 -17.11
CA TYR A 227 -5.64 -4.07 -18.46
C TYR A 227 -4.39 -3.82 -19.31
N ALA A 228 -3.26 -3.46 -18.69
CA ALA A 228 -1.99 -3.36 -19.41
C ALA A 228 -1.52 -4.74 -19.92
N ARG A 229 -1.65 -5.80 -19.13
CA ARG A 229 -1.30 -7.18 -19.56
C ARG A 229 -2.20 -7.68 -20.68
N GLU A 230 -3.49 -7.34 -20.64
CA GLU A 230 -4.47 -7.65 -21.69
C GLU A 230 -4.32 -6.77 -22.95
N GLY A 231 -3.33 -5.87 -22.99
CA GLY A 231 -3.09 -4.95 -24.12
C GLY A 231 -4.08 -3.80 -24.23
N LYS A 232 -4.98 -3.62 -23.26
CA LYS A 232 -5.98 -2.54 -23.20
C LYS A 232 -5.38 -1.27 -22.56
N ASN A 233 -4.34 -0.73 -23.18
CA ASN A 233 -3.50 0.34 -22.63
C ASN A 233 -4.27 1.64 -22.29
N ASP A 234 -5.29 2.00 -23.06
CA ASP A 234 -6.06 3.23 -22.81
C ASP A 234 -6.84 3.17 -21.49
N TYR A 235 -7.38 2.00 -21.13
CA TYR A 235 -8.05 1.80 -19.84
C TYR A 235 -7.04 1.81 -18.69
N ALA A 236 -5.89 1.14 -18.88
CA ALA A 236 -4.82 1.12 -17.89
C ALA A 236 -4.32 2.54 -17.55
N VAL A 237 -4.01 3.35 -18.57
CA VAL A 237 -3.58 4.74 -18.41
C VAL A 237 -4.61 5.57 -17.64
N THR A 238 -5.89 5.41 -17.98
CA THR A 238 -6.97 6.15 -17.29
C THR A 238 -7.06 5.79 -15.80
N LEU A 239 -6.94 4.51 -15.46
CA LEU A 239 -6.96 4.05 -14.07
C LEU A 239 -5.74 4.54 -13.28
N TYR A 240 -4.56 4.50 -13.88
CA TYR A 240 -3.35 5.04 -13.24
C TYR A 240 -3.43 6.56 -13.01
N LEU A 241 -3.93 7.32 -14.00
CA LEU A 241 -4.17 8.76 -13.86
C LEU A 241 -5.13 9.06 -12.71
N GLN A 242 -6.20 8.28 -12.58
CA GLN A 242 -7.16 8.44 -11.50
C GLN A 242 -6.54 8.13 -10.13
N ALA A 243 -5.81 7.02 -10.01
CA ALA A 243 -5.09 6.64 -8.79
C ALA A 243 -4.13 7.74 -8.34
N ILE A 244 -3.37 8.31 -9.28
CA ILE A 244 -2.43 9.41 -9.01
C ILE A 244 -3.14 10.67 -8.58
N GLY A 245 -4.23 11.03 -9.26
CA GLY A 245 -5.06 12.17 -8.87
C GLY A 245 -5.52 12.08 -7.42
N MET A 246 -5.86 10.87 -6.95
CA MET A 246 -6.26 10.64 -5.55
C MET A 246 -5.10 10.70 -4.57
N LEU A 247 -3.97 10.06 -4.89
CA LEU A 247 -2.80 9.99 -4.02
C LEU A 247 -2.08 11.34 -3.88
N MET A 248 -2.07 12.16 -4.93
CA MET A 248 -1.41 13.46 -4.93
C MET A 248 -2.19 14.55 -4.19
N GLN A 249 -3.44 14.31 -3.78
CA GLN A 249 -4.18 15.27 -2.96
C GLN A 249 -3.55 15.40 -1.56
N PRO A 250 -3.19 16.62 -1.13
CA PRO A 250 -2.67 16.84 0.21
C PRO A 250 -3.80 16.66 1.24
N PRO A 251 -3.50 16.13 2.45
CA PRO A 251 -4.45 16.08 3.55
C PRO A 251 -4.99 17.47 3.92
N PRO A 252 -6.20 17.58 4.50
CA PRO A 252 -6.71 18.84 5.04
C PRO A 252 -5.70 19.47 6.02
N GLY A 253 -5.32 20.73 5.78
CA GLY A 253 -4.33 21.43 6.60
C GLY A 253 -2.86 21.20 6.23
N GLN A 254 -2.58 20.34 5.25
CA GLN A 254 -1.22 20.15 4.70
C GLN A 254 -1.10 20.75 3.30
N LYS A 255 0.12 21.18 2.94
CA LYS A 255 0.42 21.76 1.62
C LYS A 255 0.78 20.70 0.58
N ASP A 256 1.37 19.59 1.01
CA ASP A 256 1.90 18.54 0.15
C ASP A 256 1.33 17.17 0.58
N ALA A 257 1.25 16.24 -0.36
CA ALA A 257 0.97 14.83 -0.07
C ALA A 257 2.13 14.18 0.71
N SER A 258 1.84 13.08 1.42
CA SER A 258 2.85 12.31 2.15
C SER A 258 3.98 11.80 1.25
N VAL A 259 5.14 11.50 1.82
CA VAL A 259 6.29 10.93 1.09
C VAL A 259 5.88 9.62 0.42
N GLU A 260 5.22 8.72 1.17
CA GLU A 260 4.71 7.43 0.67
C GLU A 260 3.81 7.60 -0.56
N ASP A 261 2.79 8.46 -0.48
CA ASP A 261 1.82 8.64 -1.58
C ASP A 261 2.49 9.20 -2.85
N ARG A 262 3.44 10.12 -2.69
CA ARG A 262 4.17 10.71 -3.81
C ARG A 262 5.10 9.71 -4.51
N CYS A 263 5.53 8.67 -3.82
CA CYS A 263 6.45 7.68 -4.33
C CYS A 263 5.75 6.43 -4.86
N ARG A 264 4.66 6.01 -4.21
CA ARG A 264 3.83 4.89 -4.64
C ARG A 264 3.15 5.12 -6.00
N THR A 265 2.71 6.35 -6.24
CA THR A 265 2.09 6.80 -7.51
C THR A 265 2.88 6.46 -8.78
N HIS A 266 4.18 6.21 -8.66
CA HIS A 266 5.08 6.06 -9.81
C HIS A 266 5.74 4.67 -9.90
N GLU A 267 5.35 3.72 -9.04
CA GLU A 267 5.91 2.36 -9.04
C GLU A 267 5.47 1.51 -10.24
N GLN A 268 4.24 1.71 -10.70
CA GLN A 268 3.54 0.73 -11.55
C GLN A 268 3.37 1.06 -13.04
N PRO A 269 3.16 2.32 -13.49
CA PRO A 269 2.78 2.58 -14.89
C PRO A 269 3.91 2.32 -15.90
N LEU A 270 5.05 1.84 -15.45
CA LEU A 270 6.27 1.78 -16.23
C LEU A 270 6.89 0.38 -16.30
N ARG A 271 6.40 -0.62 -15.56
CA ARG A 271 6.98 -1.97 -15.61
C ARG A 271 6.56 -2.67 -16.91
N PRO A 272 7.46 -2.87 -17.88
CA PRO A 272 7.15 -3.60 -19.10
C PRO A 272 7.42 -5.07 -18.80
N ASP A 273 6.55 -5.73 -18.04
CA ASP A 273 6.67 -7.18 -17.88
C ASP A 273 6.20 -7.84 -19.17
N GLY A 274 7.18 -8.26 -20.00
CA GLY A 274 7.00 -9.28 -21.04
C GLY A 274 6.27 -8.85 -22.31
N ALA A 275 7.04 -8.66 -23.39
CA ALA A 275 6.68 -8.94 -24.79
C ALA A 275 5.23 -8.64 -25.24
N GLY A 276 5.02 -7.53 -25.97
CA GLY A 276 3.85 -7.49 -26.85
C GLY A 276 3.61 -6.21 -27.61
N ALA A 277 3.52 -5.06 -26.93
CA ALA A 277 3.13 -3.82 -27.58
C ALA A 277 4.00 -2.65 -27.15
N PRO A 278 4.62 -1.90 -28.08
CA PRO A 278 5.15 -0.59 -27.76
C PRO A 278 3.99 0.28 -27.23
N PRO A 279 4.25 1.18 -26.26
CA PRO A 279 3.22 2.10 -25.80
C PRO A 279 2.67 2.87 -27.01
N THR A 280 1.34 2.81 -27.19
CA THR A 280 0.63 3.44 -28.32
C THR A 280 0.93 4.94 -28.43
N ASN A 281 1.37 5.56 -27.33
CA ASN A 281 1.82 6.94 -27.30
C ASN A 281 3.15 7.09 -26.52
N LEU A 282 4.26 6.80 -27.21
CA LEU A 282 5.63 6.97 -26.68
C LEU A 282 5.89 8.35 -26.04
N LYS A 283 5.34 9.43 -26.62
CA LYS A 283 5.52 10.80 -26.09
C LYS A 283 4.83 10.97 -24.74
N PHE A 284 3.61 10.45 -24.61
CA PHE A 284 2.88 10.49 -23.35
C PHE A 284 3.63 9.70 -22.27
N ALA A 285 4.06 8.47 -22.58
CA ALA A 285 4.82 7.64 -21.66
C ALA A 285 6.16 8.30 -21.25
N GLU A 286 6.89 8.93 -22.19
CA GLU A 286 8.11 9.70 -21.87
C GLU A 286 7.80 10.86 -20.92
N SER A 287 6.75 11.65 -21.21
CA SER A 287 6.37 12.80 -20.37
C SER A 287 6.02 12.38 -18.95
N TRP A 288 5.36 11.23 -18.82
CA TRP A 288 4.97 10.64 -17.55
C TRP A 288 6.18 10.20 -16.72
N ALA A 289 7.14 9.50 -17.35
CA ALA A 289 8.37 9.09 -16.68
C ALA A 289 9.18 10.31 -16.19
N ARG A 290 9.21 11.41 -16.97
CA ARG A 290 9.85 12.66 -16.55
C ARG A 290 9.13 13.33 -15.39
N GLN A 291 7.80 13.34 -15.41
CA GLN A 291 7.00 13.85 -14.30
C GLN A 291 7.25 13.05 -13.03
N ALA A 292 7.27 11.72 -13.12
CA ALA A 292 7.58 10.81 -12.03
C ALA A 292 8.95 11.11 -11.40
N GLN A 293 9.99 11.21 -12.23
CA GLN A 293 11.33 11.59 -11.78
C GLN A 293 11.31 12.91 -11.01
N GLY A 294 10.68 13.94 -11.59
CA GLY A 294 10.59 15.26 -10.97
C GLY A 294 9.81 15.27 -9.65
N VAL A 295 8.76 14.45 -9.52
CA VAL A 295 8.01 14.31 -8.26
C VAL A 295 8.88 13.66 -7.20
N ILE A 296 9.60 12.58 -7.51
CA ILE A 296 10.47 11.86 -6.55
C ILE A 296 11.64 12.75 -6.11
N GLU A 297 12.29 13.43 -7.06
CA GLU A 297 13.39 14.35 -6.74
C GLU A 297 12.93 15.50 -5.84
N LYS A 298 11.75 16.08 -6.09
CA LYS A 298 11.16 17.08 -5.19
C LYS A 298 10.85 16.49 -3.82
N THR A 299 10.39 15.23 -3.75
CA THR A 299 10.06 14.56 -2.49
C THR A 299 11.28 14.47 -1.57
N ARG A 300 12.47 14.18 -2.13
CA ARG A 300 13.74 14.19 -1.36
C ARG A 300 14.05 15.51 -0.65
N THR A 301 13.55 16.62 -1.17
CA THR A 301 13.80 17.95 -0.61
C THR A 301 12.82 18.34 0.50
N LEU A 302 11.75 17.56 0.71
CA LEU A 302 10.78 17.85 1.76
C LEU A 302 11.36 17.63 3.16
N PRO A 303 10.98 18.46 4.15
CA PRO A 303 11.40 18.28 5.54
C PRO A 303 11.10 16.87 6.09
N GLY A 304 9.95 16.30 5.68
CA GLY A 304 9.50 14.97 6.10
C GLY A 304 10.29 13.79 5.51
N ALA A 305 11.06 14.00 4.44
CA ALA A 305 11.83 12.94 3.80
C ALA A 305 12.94 12.40 4.71
N LYS A 306 13.53 13.26 5.55
CA LYS A 306 14.58 12.82 6.48
C LYS A 306 14.05 12.08 7.71
N SER A 307 12.79 12.31 8.06
CA SER A 307 12.14 11.70 9.21
C SER A 307 11.49 10.36 8.90
N ASP A 308 11.44 9.95 7.62
CA ASP A 308 10.76 8.74 7.16
C ASP A 308 11.64 7.93 6.20
N PRO A 309 12.68 7.26 6.71
CA PRO A 309 13.63 6.52 5.89
C PRO A 309 12.98 5.33 5.16
N GLU A 310 11.98 4.67 5.75
CA GLU A 310 11.30 3.52 5.17
C GLU A 310 10.54 3.90 3.90
N ASN A 311 9.72 4.97 3.95
CA ASN A 311 9.00 5.43 2.76
C ASN A 311 9.94 6.10 1.74
N MET A 312 11.08 6.64 2.18
CA MET A 312 12.11 7.09 1.26
C MET A 312 12.76 5.93 0.52
N ASP A 313 13.00 4.77 1.13
CA ASP A 313 13.52 3.60 0.43
C ASP A 313 12.60 3.16 -0.72
N LEU A 314 11.28 3.30 -0.54
CA LEU A 314 10.30 3.13 -1.62
C LEU A 314 10.58 4.12 -2.76
N CYS A 315 10.65 5.42 -2.48
CA CYS A 315 10.96 6.46 -3.46
C CYS A 315 12.24 6.17 -4.26
N GLU A 316 13.26 5.67 -3.57
CA GLU A 316 14.57 5.39 -4.14
C GLU A 316 14.54 4.18 -5.08
N GLN A 317 13.75 3.15 -4.75
CA GLN A 317 13.45 2.02 -5.63
C GLN A 317 12.64 2.45 -6.85
N THR A 318 11.58 3.23 -6.63
CA THR A 318 10.75 3.80 -7.70
C THR A 318 11.58 4.61 -8.68
N LEU A 319 12.51 5.44 -8.19
CA LEU A 319 13.38 6.23 -9.06
C LEU A 319 14.26 5.35 -9.96
N ALA A 320 14.81 4.25 -9.42
CA ALA A 320 15.63 3.33 -10.21
C ALA A 320 14.84 2.76 -11.39
N ALA A 321 13.59 2.35 -11.15
CA ALA A 321 12.68 1.84 -12.17
C ALA A 321 12.27 2.93 -13.17
N VAL A 322 11.87 4.12 -12.71
CA VAL A 322 11.50 5.26 -13.58
C VAL A 322 12.62 5.63 -14.54
N LEU A 323 13.87 5.71 -14.07
CA LEU A 323 15.03 6.02 -14.90
C LEU A 323 15.29 4.93 -15.95
N PHE A 324 15.14 3.65 -15.57
CA PHE A 324 15.28 2.54 -16.52
C PHE A 324 14.22 2.62 -17.62
N ASN A 325 12.96 2.82 -17.24
CA ASN A 325 11.84 2.85 -18.16
C ASN A 325 11.90 4.09 -19.06
N LEU A 326 12.34 5.24 -18.55
CA LEU A 326 12.65 6.41 -19.36
C LEU A 326 13.74 6.10 -20.40
N GLY A 327 14.79 5.36 -20.02
CA GLY A 327 15.80 4.88 -20.97
C GLY A 327 15.20 4.03 -22.09
N ALA A 328 14.34 3.07 -21.76
CA ALA A 328 13.68 2.21 -22.74
C ALA A 328 12.74 2.99 -23.68
N LEU A 329 11.97 3.95 -23.14
CA LEU A 329 11.10 4.83 -23.92
C LEU A 329 11.89 5.72 -24.90
N LEU A 330 13.04 6.24 -24.45
CA LEU A 330 13.93 7.04 -25.29
C LEU A 330 14.61 6.18 -26.36
N GLU A 331 15.00 4.95 -26.05
CA GLU A 331 15.54 3.97 -27.01
C GLU A 331 14.51 3.67 -28.10
N MET A 332 13.26 3.36 -27.72
CA MET A 332 12.15 3.15 -28.67
C MET A 332 11.86 4.39 -29.52
N GLY A 333 12.04 5.59 -28.95
CA GLY A 333 11.90 6.87 -29.65
C GLY A 333 13.11 7.27 -30.51
N GLY A 334 14.14 6.42 -30.62
CA GLY A 334 15.36 6.68 -31.40
C GLY A 334 16.33 7.69 -30.77
N LYS A 335 16.11 8.10 -29.52
CA LYS A 335 16.94 9.08 -28.78
C LYS A 335 18.05 8.37 -28.00
N TYR A 336 18.95 7.71 -28.71
CA TYR A 336 19.92 6.77 -28.11
C TYR A 336 20.87 7.41 -27.07
N ASP A 337 21.35 8.63 -27.28
CA ASP A 337 22.22 9.31 -26.31
C ASP A 337 21.50 9.59 -24.98
N ALA A 338 20.26 10.07 -25.07
CA ALA A 338 19.43 10.32 -23.90
C ALA A 338 19.03 9.00 -23.22
N ALA A 339 18.76 7.95 -23.99
CA ALA A 339 18.49 6.61 -23.47
C ALA A 339 19.68 6.07 -22.66
N LYS A 340 20.89 6.22 -23.20
CA LYS A 340 22.13 5.81 -22.54
C LYS A 340 22.31 6.53 -21.20
N GLN A 341 22.08 7.84 -21.15
CA GLN A 341 22.16 8.61 -19.90
C GLN A 341 21.16 8.09 -18.86
N SER A 342 19.89 7.91 -19.23
CA SER A 342 18.86 7.41 -18.31
C SER A 342 19.17 6.00 -17.78
N PHE A 343 19.69 5.09 -18.62
CA PHE A 343 20.13 3.78 -18.15
C PHE A 343 21.36 3.84 -17.24
N GLN A 344 22.30 4.77 -17.48
CA GLN A 344 23.44 4.99 -16.57
C GLN A 344 22.97 5.50 -15.21
N ASP A 345 22.07 6.48 -15.19
CA ASP A 345 21.51 7.04 -13.96
C ASP A 345 20.74 5.96 -13.18
N SER A 346 19.93 5.15 -13.87
CA SER A 346 19.25 3.99 -13.27
C SER A 346 20.25 2.99 -12.66
N LEU A 347 21.35 2.69 -13.36
CA LEU A 347 22.39 1.79 -12.85
C LEU A 347 23.07 2.34 -11.59
N VAL A 348 23.40 3.63 -11.57
CA VAL A 348 24.00 4.29 -10.40
C VAL A 348 23.03 4.24 -9.22
N GLN A 349 21.78 4.59 -9.46
CA GLN A 349 20.71 4.55 -8.47
C GLN A 349 20.50 3.14 -7.90
N ALA A 350 20.32 2.13 -8.77
CA ALA A 350 20.12 0.74 -8.38
C ALA A 350 21.30 0.17 -7.57
N LYS A 351 22.54 0.53 -7.92
CA LYS A 351 23.73 0.14 -7.14
C LYS A 351 23.74 0.79 -5.76
N ARG A 352 23.40 2.08 -5.69
CA ARG A 352 23.40 2.85 -4.43
C ARG A 352 22.47 2.23 -3.40
N ILE A 353 21.31 1.75 -3.84
CA ILE A 353 20.28 1.14 -2.98
C ILE A 353 20.40 -0.39 -2.86
N GLY A 354 21.41 -1.00 -3.48
CA GLY A 354 21.60 -2.45 -3.45
C GLY A 354 20.61 -3.27 -4.29
N MET A 355 19.83 -2.65 -5.19
CA MET A 355 18.86 -3.31 -6.07
C MET A 355 19.58 -4.09 -7.20
N ARG A 356 20.02 -5.31 -6.89
CA ARG A 356 20.82 -6.15 -7.81
C ARG A 356 20.15 -6.43 -9.16
N ALA A 357 18.86 -6.77 -9.15
CA ALA A 357 18.10 -7.05 -10.37
C ALA A 357 18.06 -5.83 -11.30
N GLY A 358 17.67 -4.67 -10.78
CA GLY A 358 17.67 -3.41 -11.54
C GLY A 358 19.06 -3.03 -12.08
N ALA A 359 20.11 -3.24 -11.30
CA ALA A 359 21.49 -2.98 -11.76
C ALA A 359 21.94 -3.94 -12.88
N MET A 360 21.49 -5.20 -12.88
CA MET A 360 21.76 -6.15 -13.97
C MET A 360 20.99 -5.76 -15.24
N GLU A 361 19.72 -5.40 -15.09
CA GLU A 361 18.86 -5.00 -16.19
C GLU A 361 19.39 -3.75 -16.90
N ALA A 362 19.72 -2.70 -16.13
CA ALA A 362 20.32 -1.47 -16.67
C ALA A 362 21.66 -1.73 -17.38
N ARG A 363 22.50 -2.63 -16.86
CA ARG A 363 23.75 -3.05 -17.55
C ARG A 363 23.47 -3.76 -18.86
N SER A 364 22.46 -4.63 -18.89
CA SER A 364 22.07 -5.36 -20.11
C SER A 364 21.61 -4.38 -21.19
N ALA A 365 20.77 -3.41 -20.82
CA ALA A 365 20.30 -2.37 -21.72
C ALA A 365 21.44 -1.49 -22.29
N LEU A 366 22.39 -1.08 -21.45
CA LEU A 366 23.58 -0.34 -21.91
C LEU A 366 24.41 -1.13 -22.93
N ARG A 367 24.65 -2.43 -22.68
CA ARG A 367 25.36 -3.29 -23.64
C ARG A 367 24.60 -3.51 -24.94
N ARG A 368 23.26 -3.50 -24.90
CA ARG A 368 22.41 -3.57 -26.09
C ARG A 368 22.60 -2.31 -26.94
N LEU A 369 22.49 -1.12 -26.34
CA LEU A 369 22.72 0.16 -27.02
C LEU A 369 24.13 0.26 -27.64
N GLU A 370 25.16 -0.21 -26.94
CA GLU A 370 26.54 -0.20 -27.45
C GLU A 370 26.76 -1.11 -28.66
N ARG A 371 25.98 -2.19 -28.80
CA ARG A 371 26.03 -3.06 -29.98
C ARG A 371 25.29 -2.43 -31.15
N SER A 372 24.08 -1.92 -30.92
CA SER A 372 23.27 -1.27 -31.96
C SER A 372 23.94 -0.04 -32.57
N THR A 373 24.76 0.69 -31.80
CA THR A 373 25.53 1.84 -32.31
C THR A 373 26.78 1.46 -33.11
N LYS A 374 27.34 0.26 -32.90
CA LYS A 374 28.48 -0.26 -33.69
C LYS A 374 28.05 -0.87 -35.02
N ASP A 375 26.84 -1.42 -35.09
CA ASP A 375 26.31 -2.09 -36.27
C ASP A 375 25.59 -1.13 -37.24
N ALA A 376 25.51 0.17 -36.92
CA ALA A 376 24.97 1.19 -37.83
C ALA A 376 25.98 1.49 -38.97
N PRO A 377 25.65 1.20 -40.24
CA PRO A 377 26.57 1.47 -41.34
C PRO A 377 26.78 2.97 -41.49
N SER A 378 28.05 3.38 -41.60
CA SER A 378 28.48 4.74 -41.87
C SER A 378 27.99 5.21 -43.24
N SER A 379 26.76 5.71 -43.34
CA SER A 379 26.25 6.38 -44.55
C SER A 379 26.76 7.82 -44.65
N ALA A 380 28.07 8.01 -44.46
CA ALA A 380 28.73 9.32 -44.51
C ALA A 380 30.11 9.21 -45.17
N SER A 381 30.17 8.68 -46.39
CA SER A 381 31.33 8.89 -47.28
C SER A 381 31.05 8.47 -48.73
N ALA A 382 30.09 9.11 -49.42
CA ALA A 382 30.03 9.06 -50.90
C ALA A 382 29.10 10.13 -51.50
N SER A 383 29.49 11.40 -51.44
CA SER A 383 29.04 12.39 -52.43
C SER A 383 29.95 13.62 -52.44
N SER A 384 31.18 13.43 -52.93
CA SER A 384 32.04 14.54 -53.34
C SER A 384 32.86 14.14 -54.56
N SER A 385 32.20 14.09 -55.73
CA SER A 385 32.84 14.30 -57.03
C SER A 385 31.82 14.18 -58.16
N SER A 386 31.28 15.31 -58.62
CA SER A 386 31.27 15.68 -60.05
C SER A 386 30.41 16.92 -60.27
N SER A 387 31.07 18.07 -60.34
CA SER A 387 30.64 19.20 -61.15
C SER A 387 31.81 19.57 -62.04
N SER A 388 31.51 20.00 -63.27
CA SER A 388 32.42 20.54 -64.30
C SER A 388 32.86 19.55 -65.39
N ALA A 389 32.03 19.38 -66.43
CA ALA A 389 32.28 19.89 -67.79
C ALA A 389 31.09 19.54 -68.69
#